data_AF-A0A535YH74-F1
#
_entry.id   AF-A0A535YH74-F1
#
_cell.length_a   1.000
_cell.length_b   1.000
_cell.length_c   1.000
_cell.angle_alpha   90.00
_cell.angle_beta   90.00
_cell.angle_gamma   90.00
#
_symmetry.space_group_name_H-M   'P 1'
#
loop_
_entity.id
_entity.type
_entity.pdbx_description
1 polymer ?
#
loop_
_entity_poly.entity_id
_entity_poly.type
_entity_poly.pdbx_seq_one_letter_code
_entity_poly.pdbx_strand_id
1 'polypeptide(L)'
;SLWDVTQLDCTDPRGVRPGCQMTIPLHPVSNMPGGYGVLYGPADNLQWRTDRSGLLDVAYAAELGKVGLDSQAGWVAFTDSSGDWVFAHQFSVTPDAEYPDAGATVEVWTQGPGVAGGVDFSQDHLRGLFMEMEVLGPLIDLAPDAVSSMDLEWAACRCPGPISDITRYGAYTVPALTTVRQPIEAMARLAVEIALRRAADPGAPPETHSLDPELVVRNSTASVASRKEVQRPH
;
A
#
# COMPACT_ATOMS: atom_id res chain seq x y z
N SER A 1 -18.94 -2.23 11.64
CA SER A 1 -17.83 -1.79 10.77
C SER A 1 -17.72 -2.78 9.61
N LEU A 2 -17.32 -2.29 8.43
CA LEU A 2 -17.02 -3.11 7.24
C LEU A 2 -15.50 -3.34 7.18
N TRP A 3 -15.09 -4.58 6.92
CA TRP A 3 -13.68 -4.99 6.96
C TRP A 3 -13.36 -5.68 5.63
N ASP A 4 -12.39 -5.16 4.92
CA ASP A 4 -11.76 -5.89 3.82
C ASP A 4 -10.52 -6.60 4.36
N VAL A 5 -10.37 -7.88 4.03
CA VAL A 5 -9.24 -8.70 4.46
C VAL A 5 -8.67 -9.41 3.24
N THR A 6 -7.41 -9.09 2.91
CA THR A 6 -6.68 -9.73 1.82
C THR A 6 -5.51 -10.54 2.37
N GLN A 7 -5.54 -11.86 2.16
CA GLN A 7 -4.44 -12.76 2.52
C GLN A 7 -3.39 -12.80 1.41
N LEU A 8 -2.14 -12.59 1.77
CA LEU A 8 -1.01 -12.43 0.85
C LEU A 8 0.02 -13.53 1.10
N ASP A 9 0.19 -14.41 0.12
CA ASP A 9 1.11 -15.55 0.20
C ASP A 9 2.58 -15.10 0.26
N CYS A 10 3.27 -15.62 1.28
CA CYS A 10 4.69 -15.41 1.53
C CYS A 10 5.46 -16.73 1.53
N THR A 11 4.96 -17.73 0.81
CA THR A 11 5.62 -19.03 0.67
C THR A 11 6.72 -18.99 -0.40
N ASP A 12 7.86 -19.61 -0.12
CA ASP A 12 8.94 -20.02 -1.03
C ASP A 12 9.14 -21.53 -0.86
N PRO A 13 9.56 -22.30 -1.89
CA PRO A 13 10.03 -23.68 -1.72
C PRO A 13 10.94 -23.96 -0.51
N ARG A 14 11.69 -22.96 -0.03
CA ARG A 14 12.59 -23.05 1.14
C ARG A 14 11.99 -22.55 2.46
N GLY A 15 10.72 -22.15 2.49
CA GLY A 15 10.04 -21.61 3.68
C GLY A 15 9.47 -20.23 3.42
N VAL A 16 9.88 -19.24 4.22
CA VAL A 16 9.42 -17.85 4.06
C VAL A 16 10.06 -17.22 2.84
N ARG A 17 9.24 -16.63 1.97
CA ARG A 17 9.68 -15.81 0.85
C ARG A 17 10.35 -14.55 1.38
N PRO A 18 11.64 -14.32 1.07
CA PRO A 18 12.32 -13.11 1.50
C PRO A 18 11.68 -11.86 0.89
N GLY A 19 11.53 -10.81 1.70
CA GLY A 19 11.10 -9.50 1.23
C GLY A 19 9.60 -9.28 1.13
N CYS A 20 8.79 -10.18 1.72
CA CYS A 20 7.40 -9.90 2.06
C CYS A 20 7.33 -8.79 3.13
N GLN A 21 6.69 -7.67 2.82
CA GLN A 21 6.55 -6.57 3.77
C GLN A 21 5.26 -5.78 3.55
N MET A 22 4.61 -5.39 4.65
CA MET A 22 3.56 -4.37 4.63
C MET A 22 4.14 -3.00 4.97
N THR A 23 3.75 -1.95 4.26
CA THR A 23 4.13 -0.56 4.55
C THR A 23 2.86 0.28 4.72
N ILE A 24 2.79 1.01 5.83
CA ILE A 24 1.65 1.84 6.22
C ILE A 24 2.14 3.19 6.76
N PRO A 25 1.57 4.33 6.38
CA PRO A 25 1.88 5.60 7.01
C PRO A 25 1.42 5.66 8.47
N LEU A 26 2.29 6.15 9.35
CA LEU A 26 1.95 6.48 10.72
C LEU A 26 1.15 7.79 10.76
N HIS A 27 0.19 7.86 11.67
CA HIS A 27 -0.50 9.12 11.95
C HIS A 27 0.38 10.01 12.85
N PRO A 28 0.74 11.25 12.44
CA PRO A 28 1.66 12.10 13.21
C PRO A 28 1.18 12.46 14.62
N VAL A 29 -0.14 12.44 14.85
CA VAL A 29 -0.78 12.69 16.15
C VAL A 29 -1.57 11.47 16.60
N SER A 30 -1.01 10.28 16.38
CA SER A 30 -1.65 9.01 16.73
C SER A 30 -2.09 8.95 18.19
N ASN A 31 -3.22 8.29 18.43
CA ASN A 31 -3.70 7.97 19.78
C ASN A 31 -2.89 6.84 20.43
N MET A 32 -2.02 6.17 19.67
CA MET A 32 -1.23 5.02 20.12
C MET A 32 0.23 5.45 20.42
N PRO A 33 0.81 5.10 21.59
CA PRO A 33 2.14 5.57 22.01
C PRO A 33 3.34 5.28 21.09
N GLY A 34 3.18 4.43 20.07
CA GLY A 34 4.17 4.16 19.02
C GLY A 34 3.70 4.44 17.59
N GLY A 35 2.53 5.07 17.43
CA GLY A 35 1.86 5.23 16.14
C GLY A 35 1.13 3.97 15.63
N TYR A 36 1.20 2.88 16.38
CA TYR A 36 0.50 1.62 16.16
C TYR A 36 0.26 0.91 17.50
N GLY A 37 -0.68 -0.03 17.53
CA GLY A 37 -1.04 -0.86 18.68
C GLY A 37 -0.85 -2.33 18.35
N VAL A 38 -0.31 -3.12 19.29
CA VAL A 38 -0.20 -4.58 19.16
C VAL A 38 -1.46 -5.21 19.74
N LEU A 39 -2.27 -5.85 18.89
CA LEU A 39 -3.50 -6.55 19.28
C LEU A 39 -3.22 -8.00 19.71
N TYR A 40 -2.30 -8.67 19.01
CA TYR A 40 -1.88 -10.04 19.32
C TYR A 40 -0.38 -10.21 19.09
N GLY A 41 0.21 -11.14 19.84
CA GLY A 41 1.63 -11.46 19.77
C GLY A 41 2.51 -10.61 20.70
N PRO A 42 3.84 -10.82 20.65
CA PRO A 42 4.78 -10.11 21.50
C PRO A 42 4.85 -8.62 21.15
N ALA A 43 4.92 -7.76 22.17
CA ALA A 43 5.05 -6.31 21.99
C ALA A 43 6.41 -5.92 21.38
N ASP A 44 7.44 -6.73 21.60
CA ASP A 44 8.81 -6.59 21.11
C ASP A 44 9.08 -7.40 19.82
N ASN A 45 8.02 -7.79 19.09
CA ASN A 45 8.16 -8.49 17.83
C ASN A 45 8.94 -7.64 16.80
N LEU A 46 10.04 -8.20 16.30
CA LEU A 46 11.00 -7.52 15.43
C LEU A 46 10.51 -7.33 13.98
N GLN A 47 9.32 -7.86 13.66
CA GLN A 47 8.63 -7.60 12.40
C GLN A 47 8.14 -6.15 12.33
N TRP A 48 7.77 -5.54 13.46
CA TRP A 48 7.30 -4.15 13.51
C TRP A 48 8.47 -3.18 13.48
N ARG A 49 8.61 -2.41 12.40
CA ARG A 49 9.73 -1.49 12.21
C ARG A 49 9.22 -0.11 11.87
N THR A 50 9.48 0.83 12.74
CA THR A 50 9.29 2.25 12.45
C THR A 50 10.65 2.88 12.19
N ASP A 51 10.70 3.82 11.25
CA ASP A 51 11.87 4.66 11.04
C ASP A 51 11.50 6.15 11.07
N ARG A 52 12.44 7.03 10.70
CA ARG A 52 12.20 8.48 10.69
C ARG A 52 11.36 8.97 9.50
N SER A 53 10.95 8.09 8.59
CA SER A 53 10.15 8.45 7.42
C SER A 53 8.66 8.63 7.74
N GLY A 54 8.22 8.24 8.95
CA GLY A 54 6.81 8.29 9.33
C GLY A 54 6.01 7.10 8.78
N LEU A 55 6.68 5.99 8.49
CA LEU A 55 6.07 4.74 8.03
C LEU A 55 6.28 3.64 9.07
N LEU A 56 5.32 2.73 9.16
CA LEU A 56 5.48 1.41 9.74
C LEU A 56 5.72 0.42 8.61
N ASP A 57 6.84 -0.29 8.70
CA ASP A 57 7.14 -1.47 7.92
C ASP A 57 6.94 -2.73 8.77
N VAL A 58 6.14 -3.65 8.26
CA VAL A 58 5.95 -5.00 8.83
C VAL A 58 6.70 -5.99 7.96
N ALA A 59 7.95 -6.30 8.32
CA ALA A 59 8.77 -7.25 7.57
C ALA A 59 8.46 -8.68 8.03
N TYR A 60 7.88 -9.50 7.15
CA TYR A 60 7.40 -10.82 7.53
C TYR A 60 8.53 -11.77 7.90
N ALA A 61 8.42 -12.43 9.06
CA ALA A 61 9.38 -13.36 9.60
C ALA A 61 8.76 -14.69 10.09
N ALA A 62 7.52 -14.97 9.67
CA ALA A 62 6.71 -16.11 10.15
C ALA A 62 6.53 -16.16 11.68
N GLU A 63 6.45 -14.98 12.31
CA GLU A 63 6.08 -14.86 13.71
C GLU A 63 4.62 -14.43 13.82
N LEU A 64 3.89 -15.05 14.75
CA LEU A 64 2.50 -14.72 15.00
C LEU A 64 2.38 -13.29 15.55
N GLY A 65 1.51 -12.49 14.94
CA GLY A 65 1.32 -11.11 15.39
C GLY A 65 0.12 -10.44 14.74
N LYS A 66 -0.43 -9.44 15.43
CA LYS A 66 -1.42 -8.53 14.87
C LYS A 66 -1.17 -7.12 15.37
N VAL A 67 -1.08 -6.17 14.43
CA VAL A 67 -0.95 -4.73 14.73
C VAL A 67 -2.05 -3.94 14.06
N GLY A 68 -2.47 -2.85 14.71
CA GLY A 68 -3.47 -1.91 14.20
C GLY A 68 -2.94 -0.49 14.22
N LEU A 69 -3.35 0.31 13.25
CA LEU A 69 -2.89 1.68 13.03
C LEU A 69 -4.06 2.61 12.77
N ASP A 70 -4.07 3.78 13.43
CA ASP A 70 -5.01 4.86 13.17
C ASP A 70 -4.60 5.74 11.97
N SER A 71 -4.05 5.11 10.93
CA SER A 71 -3.50 5.79 9.76
C SER A 71 -4.57 6.62 9.04
N GLN A 72 -4.25 7.88 8.75
CA GLN A 72 -5.12 8.81 8.03
C GLN A 72 -4.74 8.99 6.55
N ALA A 73 -3.73 8.26 6.08
CA ALA A 73 -3.17 8.46 4.74
C ALA A 73 -3.99 7.80 3.61
N GLY A 74 -4.88 6.85 3.95
CA GLY A 74 -5.77 6.20 2.99
C GLY A 74 -5.06 5.20 2.06
N TRP A 75 -3.92 4.65 2.46
CA TRP A 75 -3.27 3.57 1.72
C TRP A 75 -2.49 2.60 2.61
N VAL A 76 -2.37 1.35 2.14
CA VAL A 76 -1.49 0.31 2.67
C VAL A 76 -0.92 -0.49 1.49
N ALA A 77 0.36 -0.86 1.57
CA ALA A 77 1.03 -1.58 0.49
C ALA A 77 1.72 -2.83 1.00
N PHE A 78 1.50 -3.94 0.31
CA PHE A 78 2.31 -5.14 0.39
C PHE A 78 3.38 -5.11 -0.69
N THR A 79 4.60 -5.48 -0.34
CA THR A 79 5.72 -5.64 -1.26
C THR A 79 6.26 -7.06 -1.23
N ASP A 80 6.59 -7.58 -2.41
CA ASP A 80 7.40 -8.79 -2.61
C ASP A 80 8.65 -8.38 -3.39
N SER A 81 9.74 -8.18 -2.66
CA SER A 81 11.01 -7.73 -3.27
C SER A 81 11.68 -8.80 -4.13
N SER A 82 11.20 -10.06 -4.13
CA SER A 82 11.76 -11.10 -5.00
C SER A 82 11.38 -10.88 -6.48
N GLY A 83 10.24 -10.23 -6.72
CA GLY A 83 9.74 -9.91 -8.06
C GLY A 83 9.52 -8.43 -8.32
N ASP A 84 9.98 -7.57 -7.39
CA ASP A 84 9.69 -6.13 -7.34
C ASP A 84 8.18 -5.83 -7.38
N TRP A 85 7.34 -6.71 -6.81
CA TRP A 85 5.88 -6.55 -6.86
C TRP A 85 5.38 -5.70 -5.71
N VAL A 86 4.43 -4.82 -6.01
CA VAL A 86 3.66 -4.07 -5.03
C VAL A 86 2.19 -4.37 -5.27
N PHE A 87 1.48 -4.72 -4.22
CA PHE A 87 0.02 -4.79 -4.19
C PHE A 87 -0.46 -3.81 -3.12
N ALA A 88 -1.29 -2.84 -3.47
CA ALA A 88 -1.70 -1.78 -2.57
C ALA A 88 -3.21 -1.60 -2.57
N HIS A 89 -3.74 -1.28 -1.40
CA HIS A 89 -5.08 -0.77 -1.22
C HIS A 89 -5.02 0.75 -1.05
N GLN A 90 -5.94 1.44 -1.69
CA GLN A 90 -6.27 2.83 -1.41
C GLN A 90 -7.73 2.93 -0.98
N PHE A 91 -8.00 3.71 0.06
CA PHE A 91 -9.30 3.80 0.69
C PHE A 91 -9.53 5.20 1.27
N SER A 92 -10.79 5.52 1.50
CA SER A 92 -11.17 6.76 2.17
C SER A 92 -11.18 6.56 3.69
N VAL A 93 -10.56 7.47 4.43
CA VAL A 93 -10.69 7.56 5.88
C VAL A 93 -11.66 8.68 6.20
N THR A 94 -12.66 8.40 7.05
CA THR A 94 -13.62 9.39 7.53
C THR A 94 -13.04 10.05 8.77
N PRO A 95 -12.63 11.33 8.72
CA PRO A 95 -12.04 12.00 9.88
C PRO A 95 -13.00 11.99 11.07
N ASP A 96 -12.44 11.86 12.27
CA ASP A 96 -13.15 11.92 13.56
C ASP A 96 -14.24 10.86 13.78
N ALA A 97 -14.44 9.92 12.84
CA ALA A 97 -15.33 8.79 13.06
C ALA A 97 -14.74 7.79 14.07
N GLU A 98 -15.60 7.03 14.72
CA GLU A 98 -15.17 5.96 15.62
C GLU A 98 -14.76 4.73 14.80
N TYR A 99 -13.52 4.29 14.97
CA TYR A 99 -12.98 3.09 14.33
C TYR A 99 -12.72 2.00 15.38
N PRO A 100 -12.70 0.72 14.99
CA PRO A 100 -12.34 -0.38 15.89
C PRO A 100 -10.96 -0.20 16.53
N ASP A 101 -10.66 -0.99 17.56
CA ASP A 101 -9.29 -1.21 18.05
C ASP A 101 -8.46 0.06 18.29
N ALA A 102 -9.04 0.98 19.07
CA ALA A 102 -8.45 2.29 19.41
C ALA A 102 -8.18 3.20 18.20
N GLY A 103 -9.01 3.10 17.16
CA GLY A 103 -8.99 3.98 16.00
C GLY A 103 -8.42 3.36 14.73
N ALA A 104 -8.20 2.03 14.70
CA ALA A 104 -7.54 1.34 13.61
C ALA A 104 -8.32 1.46 12.29
N THR A 105 -7.67 2.03 11.29
CA THR A 105 -8.12 2.07 9.89
C THR A 105 -7.45 0.99 9.05
N VAL A 106 -6.29 0.52 9.50
CA VAL A 106 -5.54 -0.59 8.92
C VAL A 106 -5.09 -1.53 10.03
N GLU A 107 -5.24 -2.83 9.79
CA GLU A 107 -4.60 -3.86 10.60
C GLU A 107 -3.75 -4.78 9.73
N VAL A 108 -2.72 -5.36 10.35
CA VAL A 108 -1.84 -6.34 9.72
C VAL A 108 -1.75 -7.56 10.60
N TRP A 109 -2.14 -8.71 10.05
CA TRP A 109 -1.86 -10.02 10.62
C TRP A 109 -0.58 -10.59 10.02
N THR A 110 0.27 -11.18 10.86
CA THR A 110 1.39 -12.02 10.42
C THR A 110 1.17 -13.43 10.92
N GLN A 111 1.10 -14.39 9.98
CA GLN A 111 0.93 -15.79 10.34
C GLN A 111 2.22 -16.38 10.91
N GLY A 112 2.12 -17.13 12.00
CA GLY A 112 3.22 -17.88 12.59
C GLY A 112 2.74 -18.85 13.68
N PRO A 113 3.61 -19.72 14.21
CA PRO A 113 3.25 -20.58 15.33
C PRO A 113 3.01 -19.75 16.59
N GLY A 114 1.98 -20.10 17.36
CA GLY A 114 1.61 -19.41 18.59
C GLY A 114 0.11 -19.45 18.86
N VAL A 115 -0.33 -18.82 19.95
CA VAL A 115 -1.74 -18.75 20.33
C VAL A 115 -2.23 -17.31 20.23
N ALA A 116 -3.32 -17.09 19.48
CA ALA A 116 -4.02 -15.81 19.40
C ALA A 116 -5.53 -16.05 19.40
N GLY A 117 -6.29 -15.21 20.10
CA GLY A 117 -7.75 -15.37 20.22
C GLY A 117 -8.22 -16.72 20.79
N GLY A 118 -7.36 -17.43 21.54
CA GLY A 118 -7.63 -18.79 22.04
C GLY A 118 -7.43 -19.92 21.02
N VAL A 119 -6.94 -19.60 19.81
CA VAL A 119 -6.63 -20.58 18.76
C VAL A 119 -5.12 -20.80 18.70
N ASP A 120 -4.68 -22.05 18.70
CA ASP A 120 -3.27 -22.43 18.51
C ASP A 120 -2.96 -22.60 17.01
N PHE A 121 -2.25 -21.63 16.44
CA PHE A 121 -1.80 -21.59 15.05
C PHE A 121 -0.58 -22.47 14.78
N SER A 122 -0.05 -23.15 15.80
CA SER A 122 1.00 -24.16 15.64
C SER A 122 0.47 -25.49 15.09
N GLN A 123 -0.85 -25.66 15.02
CA GLN A 123 -1.53 -26.85 14.49
C GLN A 123 -1.29 -27.01 12.98
N ASP A 124 -1.01 -28.23 12.52
CA ASP A 124 -0.58 -28.50 11.14
C ASP A 124 -1.50 -27.93 10.06
N HIS A 125 -2.83 -27.93 10.27
CA HIS A 125 -3.81 -27.43 9.30
C HIS A 125 -3.99 -25.89 9.32
N LEU A 126 -3.41 -25.21 10.32
CA LEU A 126 -3.40 -23.75 10.46
C LEU A 126 -2.01 -23.17 10.20
N ARG A 127 -1.01 -24.03 9.96
CA ARG A 127 0.31 -23.59 9.53
C ARG A 127 0.21 -23.02 8.13
N GLY A 128 0.62 -21.77 7.98
CA GLY A 128 0.68 -21.05 6.73
C GLY A 128 1.78 -20.00 6.77
N LEU A 129 2.21 -19.54 5.60
CA LEU A 129 3.19 -18.47 5.47
C LEU A 129 2.54 -17.32 4.69
N PHE A 130 1.85 -16.44 5.39
CA PHE A 130 1.13 -15.33 4.78
C PHE A 130 1.01 -14.15 5.75
N MET A 131 0.68 -13.00 5.18
CA MET A 131 0.24 -11.81 5.90
C MET A 131 -1.21 -11.52 5.54
N GLU A 132 -1.95 -10.84 6.41
CA GLU A 132 -3.24 -10.25 6.04
C GLU A 132 -3.12 -8.73 6.04
N MET A 133 -3.62 -8.13 4.96
CA MET A 133 -3.86 -6.70 4.85
C MET A 133 -5.34 -6.48 5.17
N GLU A 134 -5.62 -5.77 6.26
CA GLU A 134 -6.98 -5.48 6.69
C GLU A 134 -7.24 -3.98 6.59
N VAL A 135 -8.28 -3.59 5.85
CA VAL A 135 -8.76 -2.20 5.79
C VAL A 135 -10.11 -2.12 6.47
N LEU A 136 -10.19 -1.24 7.47
CA LEU A 136 -11.32 -1.15 8.38
C LEU A 136 -12.11 0.14 8.09
N GLY A 137 -13.42 0.01 7.96
CA GLY A 137 -14.36 1.12 7.98
C GLY A 137 -14.74 1.53 9.40
N PRO A 138 -15.39 2.70 9.59
CA PRO A 138 -15.83 3.12 10.91
C PRO A 138 -16.92 2.19 11.49
N LEU A 139 -17.10 2.27 12.80
CA LEU A 139 -18.27 1.73 13.49
C LEU A 139 -19.50 2.54 13.09
N ILE A 140 -20.54 1.85 12.63
CA ILE A 140 -21.78 2.44 12.13
C ILE A 140 -22.94 1.61 12.68
N ASP A 141 -23.92 2.29 13.28
CA ASP A 141 -25.21 1.69 13.63
C ASP A 141 -26.13 1.70 12.41
N LEU A 142 -26.63 0.51 12.03
CA LEU A 142 -27.56 0.36 10.92
C LEU A 142 -28.99 0.18 11.44
N ALA A 143 -29.88 1.07 11.02
CA ALA A 143 -31.31 0.87 11.16
C ALA A 143 -31.79 -0.26 10.22
N PRO A 144 -32.97 -0.86 10.45
CA PRO A 144 -33.60 -1.75 9.48
C PRO A 144 -33.64 -1.10 8.08
N ASP A 145 -33.31 -1.89 7.06
CA ASP A 145 -33.24 -1.49 5.64
C ASP A 145 -32.17 -0.43 5.29
N ALA A 146 -31.34 0.00 6.24
CA ALA A 146 -30.21 0.88 5.96
C ALA A 146 -29.06 0.11 5.27
N VAL A 147 -28.32 0.81 4.42
CA VAL A 147 -27.16 0.29 3.69
C VAL A 147 -25.93 1.13 4.05
N SER A 148 -24.79 0.47 4.18
CA SER A 148 -23.48 1.11 4.27
C SER A 148 -22.55 0.51 3.22
N SER A 149 -21.61 1.32 2.73
CA SER A 149 -20.61 0.95 1.74
C SER A 149 -19.24 1.50 2.14
N MET A 150 -18.20 0.79 1.73
CA MET A 150 -16.81 1.22 1.84
C MET A 150 -16.15 0.98 0.49
N ASP A 151 -15.59 2.04 -0.07
CA ASP A 151 -14.90 1.96 -1.36
C ASP A 151 -13.41 1.70 -1.15
N LEU A 152 -12.88 0.77 -1.95
CA LEU A 152 -11.51 0.32 -1.90
C LEU A 152 -11.00 0.16 -3.33
N GLU A 153 -9.84 0.76 -3.63
CA GLU A 153 -9.15 0.57 -4.90
C GLU A 153 -7.96 -0.34 -4.71
N TRP A 154 -7.86 -1.37 -5.54
CA TRP A 154 -6.72 -2.29 -5.58
C TRP A 154 -5.81 -1.92 -6.74
N ALA A 155 -4.51 -1.79 -6.44
CA ALA A 155 -3.49 -1.53 -7.43
C ALA A 155 -2.37 -2.56 -7.32
N ALA A 156 -1.88 -3.01 -8.47
CA ALA A 156 -0.68 -3.84 -8.54
C ALA A 156 0.30 -3.23 -9.55
N CYS A 157 1.57 -3.12 -9.17
CA CYS A 157 2.61 -2.65 -10.08
C CYS A 157 3.95 -3.31 -9.76
N ARG A 158 4.94 -3.07 -10.62
CA ARG A 158 6.33 -3.31 -10.25
C ARG A 158 6.96 -2.04 -9.73
N CYS A 159 7.59 -2.10 -8.56
CA CYS A 159 8.31 -1.00 -7.97
C CYS A 159 9.59 -1.51 -7.30
N PRO A 160 10.77 -1.33 -7.92
CA PRO A 160 12.02 -1.70 -7.30
C PRO A 160 12.35 -0.69 -6.19
N GLY A 161 12.41 -1.16 -4.95
CA GLY A 161 12.82 -0.38 -3.78
C GLY A 161 11.72 -0.16 -2.73
N PRO A 162 12.07 0.50 -1.61
CA PRO A 162 11.15 0.72 -0.50
C PRO A 162 10.08 1.76 -0.85
N ILE A 163 8.84 1.46 -0.49
CA ILE A 163 7.69 2.33 -0.75
C ILE A 163 7.71 3.50 0.22
N SER A 164 7.61 4.71 -0.31
CA SER A 164 7.45 5.93 0.48
C SER A 164 6.06 6.52 0.38
N ASP A 165 5.32 6.24 -0.69
CA ASP A 165 3.94 6.72 -0.91
C ASP A 165 3.20 5.89 -1.96
N ILE A 166 1.88 5.84 -1.88
CA ILE A 166 0.98 5.27 -2.90
C ILE A 166 -0.02 6.34 -3.32
N THR A 167 -0.18 6.52 -4.62
CA THR A 167 -1.22 7.38 -5.18
C THR A 167 -1.97 6.65 -6.28
N ARG A 168 -3.10 7.22 -6.72
CA ARG A 168 -3.83 6.79 -7.92
C ARG A 168 -3.00 6.71 -9.21
N TYR A 169 -1.78 7.25 -9.23
CA TYR A 169 -0.87 7.21 -10.38
C TYR A 169 0.25 6.17 -10.27
N GLY A 170 0.43 5.56 -9.11
CA GLY A 170 1.46 4.57 -8.86
C GLY A 170 2.15 4.72 -7.51
N ALA A 171 3.09 3.81 -7.27
CA ALA A 171 3.93 3.76 -6.08
C ALA A 171 5.18 4.65 -6.21
N TYR A 172 5.56 5.29 -5.11
CA TYR A 172 6.76 6.10 -4.99
C TYR A 172 7.80 5.38 -4.16
N THR A 173 9.06 5.43 -4.60
CA THR A 173 10.22 4.92 -3.86
C THR A 173 11.22 6.04 -3.61
N VAL A 174 12.18 5.83 -2.73
CA VAL A 174 13.33 6.73 -2.57
C VAL A 174 14.59 6.01 -3.09
N PRO A 175 15.35 6.59 -4.04
CA PRO A 175 15.16 7.91 -4.64
C PRO A 175 13.92 8.00 -5.53
N ALA A 176 13.20 9.12 -5.42
CA ALA A 176 11.97 9.34 -6.18
C ALA A 176 12.19 9.13 -7.69
N LEU A 177 11.27 8.39 -8.31
CA LEU A 177 11.37 8.00 -9.72
C LEU A 177 11.21 9.22 -10.65
N THR A 178 12.20 9.45 -11.51
CA THR A 178 12.10 10.33 -12.67
C THR A 178 11.10 9.73 -13.65
N THR A 179 10.03 10.47 -13.96
CA THR A 179 8.89 9.96 -14.74
C THR A 179 8.36 11.00 -15.72
N VAL A 180 7.51 10.57 -16.65
CA VAL A 180 6.74 11.45 -17.54
C VAL A 180 5.32 11.54 -17.00
N ARG A 181 4.95 12.68 -16.43
CA ARG A 181 3.60 12.95 -15.94
C ARG A 181 2.69 13.25 -17.13
N GLN A 182 1.66 12.43 -17.30
CA GLN A 182 0.61 12.69 -18.28
C GLN A 182 -0.46 13.62 -17.68
N PRO A 183 -1.00 14.59 -18.43
CA PRO A 183 -2.01 15.53 -17.94
C PRO A 183 -3.41 14.87 -17.94
N ILE A 184 -3.58 13.81 -17.14
CA ILE A 184 -4.73 12.91 -17.25
C ILE A 184 -6.08 13.57 -16.98
N GLU A 185 -6.14 14.63 -16.17
CA GLU A 185 -7.39 15.39 -15.94
C GLU A 185 -7.78 16.20 -17.18
N ALA A 186 -6.80 16.79 -17.85
CA ALA A 186 -7.02 17.47 -19.12
C ALA A 186 -7.42 16.46 -20.21
N MET A 187 -6.77 15.28 -20.23
CA MET A 187 -7.15 14.18 -21.12
C MET A 187 -8.60 13.75 -20.90
N ALA A 188 -9.00 13.55 -19.63
CA ALA A 188 -10.35 13.13 -19.28
C ALA A 188 -11.40 14.18 -19.66
N ARG A 189 -11.17 15.46 -19.32
CA ARG A 189 -12.05 16.56 -19.71
C ARG A 189 -12.22 16.63 -21.23
N LEU A 190 -11.12 16.59 -21.96
CA LEU A 190 -11.13 16.65 -23.41
C LEU A 190 -11.86 15.45 -24.03
N ALA A 191 -11.66 14.25 -23.50
CA ALA A 191 -12.35 13.05 -23.97
C ALA A 191 -13.88 13.18 -23.82
N VAL A 192 -14.35 13.70 -22.69
CA VAL A 192 -15.79 13.95 -22.45
C VAL A 192 -16.33 15.02 -23.40
N GLU A 193 -15.60 16.12 -23.59
CA GLU A 193 -16.01 17.20 -24.50
C GLU A 193 -16.12 16.73 -25.96
N ILE A 194 -15.19 15.89 -26.43
CA ILE A 194 -15.24 15.31 -27.78
C ILE A 194 -16.42 14.34 -27.89
N ALA A 195 -16.65 13.51 -26.88
CA ALA A 195 -17.78 12.56 -26.88
C ALA A 195 -19.13 13.27 -26.97
N LEU A 196 -19.32 14.34 -26.19
CA LEU A 196 -20.55 15.14 -26.21
C LEU A 196 -20.76 15.84 -27.56
N ARG A 197 -19.71 16.42 -28.15
CA ARG A 197 -19.80 17.06 -29.48
C ARG A 197 -20.16 16.04 -30.57
N ARG A 198 -19.55 14.86 -30.53
CA ARG A 198 -19.81 13.80 -31.52
C ARG A 198 -21.20 13.16 -31.35
N ALA A 199 -21.75 13.13 -30.15
CA ALA A 199 -23.13 12.74 -29.92
C ALA A 199 -24.12 13.75 -30.53
N ALA A 200 -23.79 15.04 -30.49
CA ALA A 200 -24.60 16.10 -31.09
C ALA A 200 -24.51 16.13 -32.63
N ASP A 201 -23.34 15.80 -33.20
CA ASP A 201 -23.13 15.67 -34.65
C ASP A 201 -22.28 14.44 -34.99
N PRO A 202 -22.93 13.28 -35.23
CA PRO A 202 -22.22 12.04 -35.56
C PRO A 202 -21.45 12.09 -36.88
N GLY A 203 -21.78 13.03 -37.77
CA GLY A 203 -21.15 13.19 -39.10
C GLY A 203 -19.89 14.07 -39.07
N ALA A 204 -19.56 14.67 -37.94
CA ALA A 204 -18.40 15.55 -37.81
C ALA A 204 -17.08 14.82 -38.13
N PRO A 205 -16.12 15.49 -38.79
CA PRO A 205 -14.82 14.90 -39.10
C PRO A 205 -14.04 14.57 -37.82
N PRO A 206 -13.14 13.56 -37.84
CA PRO A 206 -12.32 13.20 -36.68
C PRO A 206 -11.45 14.38 -36.21
N GLU A 207 -11.40 14.56 -34.89
CA GLU A 207 -10.52 15.54 -34.25
C GLU A 207 -9.26 14.86 -33.73
N THR A 208 -8.12 15.56 -33.80
CA THR A 208 -6.86 15.14 -33.19
C THR A 208 -6.36 16.25 -32.28
N HIS A 209 -6.02 15.88 -31.05
CA HIS A 209 -5.56 16.80 -30.02
C HIS A 209 -4.24 16.30 -29.43
N SER A 210 -3.33 17.23 -29.15
CA SER A 210 -2.06 16.93 -28.49
C SER A 210 -2.06 17.58 -27.13
N LEU A 211 -1.67 16.82 -26.10
CA LEU A 211 -1.56 17.29 -24.73
C LEU A 211 -0.12 17.10 -24.29
N ASP A 212 0.48 18.16 -23.78
CA ASP A 212 1.90 18.16 -23.43
C ASP A 212 2.12 17.35 -22.15
N PRO A 213 2.93 16.27 -22.19
CA PRO A 213 3.38 15.62 -20.99
C PRO A 213 4.52 16.42 -20.34
N GLU A 214 4.70 16.24 -19.04
CA GLU A 214 5.77 16.89 -18.29
C GLU A 214 6.82 15.85 -17.87
N LEU A 215 8.09 16.09 -18.21
CA LEU A 215 9.19 15.31 -17.62
C LEU A 215 9.41 15.78 -16.18
N VAL A 216 9.07 14.94 -15.23
CA VAL A 216 9.31 15.17 -13.80
C VAL A 216 10.65 14.52 -13.44
N VAL A 217 11.72 15.31 -13.48
CA VAL A 217 13.06 14.85 -13.08
C VAL A 217 13.15 14.73 -11.56
N ARG A 218 13.57 13.56 -11.09
CA ARG A 218 13.76 13.24 -9.67
C ARG A 218 15.11 12.54 -9.46
N ASN A 219 15.25 11.75 -8.40
CA ASN A 219 16.53 11.23 -7.92
C ASN A 219 16.91 9.86 -8.50
N SER A 220 16.03 9.22 -9.29
CA SER A 220 16.29 7.89 -9.86
C SER A 220 17.12 7.92 -11.16
N THR A 221 17.54 9.10 -11.62
CA THR A 221 18.37 9.28 -12.80
C THR A 221 19.61 10.10 -12.44
N ALA A 222 20.78 9.63 -12.87
CA ALA A 222 22.05 10.32 -12.67
C ALA A 222 22.87 10.32 -13.97
N SER A 223 23.81 11.25 -14.11
CA SER A 223 24.78 11.23 -15.20
C SER A 223 25.66 9.98 -15.12
N VAL A 224 25.99 9.39 -16.26
CA VAL A 224 26.94 8.27 -16.32
C VAL A 224 28.31 8.77 -15.81
N ALA A 225 28.83 8.15 -14.75
CA ALA A 225 30.16 8.46 -14.25
C ALA A 225 31.21 8.12 -15.33
N SER A 226 32.08 9.07 -15.65
CA SER A 226 33.22 8.81 -16.54
C SER A 226 34.08 7.70 -15.94
N ARG A 227 34.31 6.60 -16.67
CA ARG A 227 35.25 5.54 -16.27
C ARG A 227 36.58 6.19 -15.90
N LYS A 228 37.00 6.08 -14.64
CA LYS A 228 38.43 6.28 -14.32
C LYS A 228 39.17 5.13 -14.99
N GLU A 229 40.04 5.45 -15.93
CA GLU A 229 41.03 4.49 -16.43
C GLU A 229 41.80 3.94 -15.25
N VAL A 230 41.68 2.63 -15.03
CA VAL A 230 42.54 1.91 -14.10
C VAL A 230 43.93 1.90 -14.73
N GLN A 231 44.81 2.78 -14.25
CA GLN A 231 46.23 2.69 -14.56
C GLN A 231 46.73 1.33 -14.08
N ARG A 232 47.09 0.46 -15.03
CA ARG A 232 47.75 -0.80 -14.73
C ARG A 232 49.16 -0.49 -14.22
N PRO A 233 49.59 -1.04 -13.08
CA PRO A 233 50.96 -0.89 -12.63
C PRO A 233 51.89 -1.68 -13.56
N HIS A 234 53.01 -1.06 -13.92
CA HIS A 234 54.19 -1.74 -14.48
C HIS A 234 55.06 -2.28 -13.34
#